data_AF-A0A841DV97-F1
#
_entry.id   AF-A0A841DV97-F1
#
_cell.length_a   1.000
_cell.length_b   1.000
_cell.length_c   1.000
_cell.angle_alpha   90.00
_cell.angle_beta   90.00
_cell.angle_gamma   90.00
#
_symmetry.space_group_name_H-M   'P 1'
#
loop_
_entity.id
_entity.type
_entity.pdbx_description
1 polymer ?
#
loop_
_entity_poly.entity_id
_entity_poly.type
_entity_poly.pdbx_seq_one_letter_code
_entity_poly.pdbx_strand_id
1 'polypeptide(L)'
;MKRWVALCAGIGLVVGCGAEPRHTPEPSASATGSAAPAPASSVPAAGPLGAAAYQAELRRIDQVLTGPARRLTRVRTAEGLADSMSTVAETLNTVAIRLAALTVTTRLNGVHELLKERIGVAAAQLTSSTRKTEDDARCGGVAYTSQQVQRQLRTDLKSAIVQLQRLKLSFGKTLPDPGPAPEPVRPRNGDILVRRAAEGTGQVKITNGTTHDVAVSIVGDGQPPGEPQVMVYIQSTKTTTVKRIGGTYHLYFKSGSDWDQSERKFRADCSFKKFDQTFGRNQGWQVNLQPTTRGNADTTQVEAY
;
A
#
# COMPACT_ATOMS: atom_id res chain seq x y z
N MET A 1 -6.12 13.88 43.19
CA MET A 1 -7.21 13.39 44.08
C MET A 1 -8.30 12.77 43.22
N LYS A 2 -9.03 11.74 43.71
CA LYS A 2 -10.10 10.98 43.02
C LYS A 2 -9.65 10.31 41.69
N ARG A 3 -9.22 9.03 41.69
CA ARG A 3 -10.03 7.78 41.75
C ARG A 3 -11.11 7.70 40.66
N TRP A 4 -11.02 6.67 39.80
CA TRP A 4 -12.08 5.68 39.57
C TRP A 4 -11.42 4.32 39.28
N VAL A 5 -12.04 3.23 39.74
CA VAL A 5 -11.62 1.84 39.54
C VAL A 5 -12.76 1.15 38.81
N ALA A 6 -12.47 0.28 37.84
CA ALA A 6 -13.44 -0.64 37.25
C ALA A 6 -12.83 -2.05 37.22
N LEU A 7 -13.51 -2.99 37.86
CA LEU A 7 -13.13 -4.38 38.02
C LEU A 7 -14.17 -5.21 37.26
N CYS A 8 -13.76 -6.06 36.33
CA CYS A 8 -14.66 -7.01 35.65
C CYS A 8 -14.13 -8.43 35.80
N ALA A 9 -14.86 -9.26 36.54
CA ALA A 9 -14.67 -10.69 36.60
C ALA A 9 -15.44 -11.37 35.44
N GLY A 10 -14.89 -12.47 34.92
CA GLY A 10 -15.57 -13.37 33.98
C GLY A 10 -15.42 -14.81 34.44
N ILE A 11 -16.53 -15.53 34.61
CA ILE A 11 -16.59 -16.91 35.12
C ILE A 11 -17.36 -17.79 34.13
N GLY A 12 -16.85 -19.01 33.88
CA GLY A 12 -17.61 -20.14 33.31
C GLY A 12 -17.78 -20.14 31.78
N LEU A 13 -18.22 -21.20 31.08
CA LEU A 13 -18.47 -22.66 31.31
C LEU A 13 -18.45 -23.32 29.88
N VAL A 14 -18.31 -24.63 29.60
CA VAL A 14 -18.16 -25.89 30.37
C VAL A 14 -17.32 -26.91 29.55
N VAL A 15 -16.93 -28.06 30.12
CA VAL A 15 -16.43 -29.24 29.36
C VAL A 15 -17.53 -30.33 29.33
N GLY A 16 -17.75 -30.99 28.19
CA GLY A 16 -18.74 -32.06 28.06
C GLY A 16 -18.30 -33.19 27.13
N CYS A 17 -18.10 -34.38 27.69
CA CYS A 17 -17.93 -35.66 27.01
C CYS A 17 -18.83 -36.70 27.70
N GLY A 18 -19.40 -37.68 26.97
CA GLY A 18 -19.88 -38.92 27.59
C GLY A 18 -21.11 -39.62 26.99
N ALA A 19 -20.84 -40.74 26.32
CA ALA A 19 -21.54 -42.03 26.40
C ALA A 19 -22.98 -42.26 25.88
N GLU A 20 -23.09 -43.29 25.02
CA GLU A 20 -24.29 -44.12 24.75
C GLU A 20 -24.72 -44.94 26.00
N PRO A 21 -25.95 -45.51 26.07
CA PRO A 21 -26.12 -46.89 25.55
C PRO A 21 -27.53 -47.35 25.06
N ARG A 22 -27.51 -48.25 24.05
CA ARG A 22 -28.27 -49.53 23.91
C ARG A 22 -29.79 -49.63 23.56
N HIS A 23 -29.99 -50.54 22.59
CA HIS A 23 -31.03 -51.58 22.41
C HIS A 23 -32.44 -51.28 21.83
N THR A 24 -32.60 -51.72 20.57
CA THR A 24 -33.62 -52.64 19.99
C THR A 24 -34.95 -52.91 20.74
N PRO A 25 -36.08 -53.03 20.01
CA PRO A 25 -36.32 -54.22 19.18
C PRO A 25 -36.88 -53.99 17.76
N GLU A 26 -36.84 -55.07 16.98
CA GLU A 26 -37.48 -55.28 15.65
C GLU A 26 -39.02 -55.31 15.77
N PRO A 27 -39.77 -55.11 14.67
CA PRO A 27 -40.23 -56.31 13.96
C PRO A 27 -40.21 -56.22 12.42
N SER A 28 -40.20 -57.39 11.79
CA SER A 28 -40.10 -57.59 10.35
C SER A 28 -41.40 -57.28 9.59
N ALA A 29 -41.27 -56.82 8.34
CA ALA A 29 -42.33 -56.93 7.32
C ALA A 29 -41.70 -57.06 5.92
N SER A 30 -42.19 -58.01 5.12
CA SER A 30 -41.59 -58.42 3.84
C SER A 30 -42.04 -57.58 2.64
N ALA A 31 -41.17 -57.56 1.64
CA ALA A 31 -41.25 -56.84 0.36
C ALA A 31 -42.57 -56.92 -0.42
N THR A 32 -42.88 -55.82 -1.12
CA THR A 32 -43.46 -55.85 -2.48
C THR A 32 -42.79 -54.78 -3.33
N GLY A 33 -42.36 -55.13 -4.54
CA GLY A 33 -41.61 -54.21 -5.41
C GLY A 33 -42.49 -53.18 -6.12
N SER A 34 -41.96 -51.96 -6.28
CA SER A 34 -42.40 -51.01 -7.30
C SER A 34 -41.19 -50.21 -7.77
N ALA A 35 -40.80 -50.40 -9.03
CA ALA A 35 -39.63 -49.75 -9.59
C ALA A 35 -39.94 -48.27 -9.87
N ALA A 36 -39.48 -47.38 -8.99
CA ALA A 36 -39.57 -45.95 -9.23
C ALA A 36 -38.70 -45.56 -10.44
N PRO A 37 -39.24 -44.91 -11.48
CA PRO A 37 -38.42 -44.39 -12.55
C PRO A 37 -37.54 -43.27 -12.00
N ALA A 38 -36.22 -43.44 -12.09
CA ALA A 38 -35.27 -42.41 -11.70
C ALA A 38 -35.53 -41.14 -12.54
N PRO A 39 -35.71 -39.95 -11.94
CA PRO A 39 -35.81 -38.72 -12.69
C PRO A 39 -34.46 -38.43 -13.33
N ALA A 40 -34.34 -38.70 -14.62
CA ALA A 40 -33.19 -38.32 -15.43
C ALA A 40 -33.16 -36.78 -15.58
N SER A 41 -32.66 -36.11 -14.55
CA SER A 41 -32.25 -34.70 -14.63
C SER A 41 -30.98 -34.57 -15.46
N SER A 42 -31.08 -34.86 -16.76
CA SER A 42 -30.09 -34.51 -17.77
C SER A 42 -30.12 -32.99 -18.00
N VAL A 43 -29.71 -32.23 -16.99
CA VAL A 43 -29.34 -30.82 -17.17
C VAL A 43 -28.30 -30.79 -18.28
N PRO A 44 -28.55 -30.12 -19.42
CA PRO A 44 -27.59 -30.09 -20.52
C PRO A 44 -26.26 -29.54 -20.01
N ALA A 45 -25.17 -30.25 -20.27
CA ALA A 45 -23.84 -29.78 -19.92
C ALA A 45 -23.64 -28.39 -20.54
N ALA A 46 -23.37 -27.39 -19.69
CA ALA A 46 -23.34 -25.99 -20.12
C ALA A 46 -22.26 -25.79 -21.19
N GLY A 47 -22.69 -25.57 -22.43
CA GLY A 47 -21.79 -25.36 -23.56
C GLY A 47 -20.96 -24.07 -23.43
N PRO A 48 -19.95 -23.87 -24.30
CA PRO A 48 -19.06 -22.72 -24.24
C PRO A 48 -19.80 -21.39 -24.23
N LEU A 49 -19.43 -20.49 -23.31
CA LEU A 49 -20.11 -19.21 -23.14
C LEU A 49 -19.96 -18.33 -24.40
N GLY A 50 -21.09 -17.93 -24.96
CA GLY A 50 -21.19 -16.85 -25.94
C GLY A 50 -21.10 -15.46 -25.30
N ALA A 51 -20.96 -14.42 -26.13
CA ALA A 51 -20.67 -13.05 -25.69
C ALA A 51 -21.66 -12.49 -24.64
N ALA A 52 -22.97 -12.74 -24.78
CA ALA A 52 -23.97 -12.24 -23.83
C ALA A 52 -23.85 -12.89 -22.44
N ALA A 53 -23.60 -14.21 -22.39
CA ALA A 53 -23.40 -14.95 -21.15
C ALA A 53 -22.07 -14.56 -20.49
N TYR A 54 -21.00 -14.44 -21.26
CA TYR A 54 -19.71 -13.95 -20.77
C TYR A 54 -19.80 -12.50 -20.25
N GLN A 55 -20.57 -11.63 -20.90
CA GLN A 55 -20.84 -10.27 -20.38
C GLN A 55 -21.68 -10.27 -19.09
N ALA A 56 -22.58 -11.22 -18.88
CA ALA A 56 -23.25 -11.37 -17.58
C ALA A 56 -22.25 -11.76 -16.49
N GLU A 57 -21.29 -12.61 -16.82
CA GLU A 57 -20.26 -13.08 -15.89
C GLU A 57 -19.24 -11.98 -15.54
N LEU A 58 -18.75 -11.22 -16.52
CA LEU A 58 -17.91 -10.03 -16.26
C LEU A 58 -18.59 -9.00 -15.36
N ARG A 59 -19.92 -8.82 -15.48
CA ARG A 59 -20.69 -7.93 -14.59
C ARG A 59 -20.77 -8.44 -13.15
N ARG A 60 -20.89 -9.76 -12.94
CA ARG A 60 -20.85 -10.36 -11.59
C ARG A 60 -19.47 -10.19 -10.95
N ILE A 61 -18.41 -10.32 -11.76
CA ILE A 61 -17.03 -10.08 -11.31
C ILE A 61 -16.83 -8.61 -10.91
N ASP A 62 -17.27 -7.65 -11.73
CA ASP A 62 -17.22 -6.21 -11.39
C ASP A 62 -17.98 -5.90 -10.08
N GLN A 63 -19.11 -6.56 -9.84
CA GLN A 63 -19.88 -6.45 -8.59
C GLN A 63 -19.09 -6.98 -7.38
N VAL A 64 -18.48 -8.17 -7.48
CA VAL A 64 -17.64 -8.75 -6.43
C VAL A 64 -16.44 -7.85 -6.10
N LEU A 65 -15.78 -7.28 -7.11
CA LEU A 65 -14.65 -6.36 -6.91
C LEU A 65 -15.05 -4.99 -6.32
N THR A 66 -16.33 -4.60 -6.39
CA THR A 66 -16.79 -3.26 -5.99
C THR A 66 -16.51 -2.96 -4.52
N GLY A 67 -16.73 -3.92 -3.62
CA GLY A 67 -16.51 -3.75 -2.18
C GLY A 67 -15.03 -3.54 -1.84
N PRO A 68 -14.16 -4.51 -2.15
CA PRO A 68 -12.71 -4.41 -1.95
C PRO A 68 -12.08 -3.18 -2.61
N ALA A 69 -12.42 -2.89 -3.87
CA ALA A 69 -11.85 -1.74 -4.58
C ALA A 69 -12.29 -0.39 -3.97
N ARG A 70 -13.52 -0.29 -3.42
CA ARG A 70 -13.97 0.89 -2.65
C ARG A 70 -13.32 1.01 -1.26
N ARG A 71 -12.70 -0.03 -0.70
CA ARG A 71 -11.95 0.10 0.58
C ARG A 71 -10.66 0.89 0.37
N LEU A 72 -9.96 0.66 -0.74
CA LEU A 72 -8.77 1.44 -1.12
C LEU A 72 -9.02 2.95 -1.08
N THR A 73 -10.17 3.43 -1.59
CA THR A 73 -10.45 4.89 -1.63
C THR A 73 -10.80 5.52 -0.28
N ARG A 74 -11.06 4.71 0.77
CA ARG A 74 -11.56 5.17 2.07
C ARG A 74 -10.55 5.03 3.21
N VAL A 75 -9.43 4.35 2.95
CA VAL A 75 -8.42 3.99 3.93
C VAL A 75 -7.68 5.19 4.51
N ARG A 76 -7.33 5.13 5.80
CA ARG A 76 -6.78 6.24 6.59
C ARG A 76 -5.49 5.91 7.35
N THR A 77 -5.12 4.63 7.44
CA THR A 77 -3.90 4.14 8.10
C THR A 77 -3.07 3.31 7.11
N ALA A 78 -1.77 3.13 7.40
CA ALA A 78 -0.89 2.36 6.51
C ALA A 78 -1.22 0.86 6.59
N GLU A 79 -1.45 0.36 7.79
CA GLU A 79 -1.89 -1.00 8.12
C GLU A 79 -3.22 -1.31 7.38
N GLY A 80 -4.19 -0.41 7.46
CA GLY A 80 -5.46 -0.57 6.77
C GLY A 80 -5.33 -0.56 5.23
N LEU A 81 -4.25 0.01 4.68
CA LEU A 81 -3.97 -0.03 3.24
C LEU A 81 -3.38 -1.38 2.87
N ALA A 82 -2.44 -1.91 3.66
CA ALA A 82 -1.92 -3.26 3.52
C ALA A 82 -3.04 -4.33 3.61
N ASP A 83 -3.96 -4.20 4.56
CA ASP A 83 -5.15 -5.05 4.70
C ASP A 83 -6.07 -4.95 3.47
N SER A 84 -6.31 -3.73 2.99
CA SER A 84 -7.16 -3.48 1.82
C SER A 84 -6.54 -4.05 0.53
N MET A 85 -5.22 -3.95 0.36
CA MET A 85 -4.49 -4.57 -0.74
C MET A 85 -4.60 -6.09 -0.72
N SER A 86 -4.39 -6.70 0.46
CA SER A 86 -4.49 -8.14 0.66
C SER A 86 -5.90 -8.64 0.33
N THR A 87 -6.93 -7.95 0.83
CA THR A 87 -8.35 -8.23 0.51
C THR A 87 -8.63 -8.16 -1.00
N VAL A 88 -8.06 -7.17 -1.70
CA VAL A 88 -8.23 -7.03 -3.17
C VAL A 88 -7.49 -8.15 -3.89
N ALA A 89 -6.28 -8.51 -3.48
CA ALA A 89 -5.50 -9.61 -4.07
C ALA A 89 -6.21 -10.98 -3.91
N GLU A 90 -6.74 -11.28 -2.72
CA GLU A 90 -7.56 -12.48 -2.46
C GLU A 90 -8.82 -12.52 -3.35
N THR A 91 -9.47 -11.37 -3.50
CA THR A 91 -10.65 -11.25 -4.38
C THR A 91 -10.27 -11.48 -5.85
N LEU A 92 -9.16 -10.92 -6.31
CA LEU A 92 -8.64 -11.13 -7.67
C LEU A 92 -8.24 -12.60 -7.91
N ASN A 93 -7.62 -13.26 -6.93
CA ASN A 93 -7.31 -14.70 -7.00
C ASN A 93 -8.59 -15.55 -7.09
N THR A 94 -9.60 -15.25 -6.28
CA THR A 94 -10.92 -15.90 -6.35
C THR A 94 -11.58 -15.71 -7.72
N VAL A 95 -11.46 -14.51 -8.28
CA VAL A 95 -11.94 -14.19 -9.64
C VAL A 95 -11.14 -14.95 -10.71
N ALA A 96 -9.82 -15.07 -10.58
CA ALA A 96 -8.98 -15.81 -11.52
C ALA A 96 -9.34 -17.31 -11.55
N ILE A 97 -9.53 -17.93 -10.38
CA ILE A 97 -10.01 -19.32 -10.25
C ILE A 97 -11.39 -19.46 -10.91
N ARG A 98 -12.31 -18.55 -10.62
CA ARG A 98 -13.65 -18.55 -11.21
C ARG A 98 -13.64 -18.40 -12.73
N LEU A 99 -12.78 -17.52 -13.28
CA LEU A 99 -12.60 -17.37 -14.72
C LEU A 99 -12.00 -18.64 -15.34
N ALA A 100 -11.00 -19.26 -14.69
CA ALA A 100 -10.36 -20.48 -15.20
C ALA A 100 -11.32 -21.69 -15.30
N ALA A 101 -12.41 -21.70 -14.52
CA ALA A 101 -13.46 -22.70 -14.61
C ALA A 101 -14.46 -22.49 -15.77
N LEU A 102 -14.36 -21.38 -16.52
CA LEU A 102 -15.28 -21.07 -17.63
C LEU A 102 -14.73 -21.54 -18.97
N THR A 103 -15.52 -22.30 -19.71
CA THR A 103 -15.27 -22.53 -21.14
C THR A 103 -15.95 -21.43 -21.95
N VAL A 104 -15.23 -20.76 -22.84
CA VAL A 104 -15.77 -19.70 -23.72
C VAL A 104 -15.71 -20.11 -25.19
N THR A 105 -16.54 -19.48 -26.03
CA THR A 105 -16.45 -19.66 -27.50
C THR A 105 -15.07 -19.24 -28.04
N THR A 106 -14.63 -19.87 -29.14
CA THR A 106 -13.31 -19.63 -29.78
C THR A 106 -13.01 -18.15 -30.04
N ARG A 107 -14.02 -17.36 -30.43
CA ARG A 107 -13.94 -15.90 -30.62
C ARG A 107 -13.53 -15.13 -29.36
N LEU A 108 -13.83 -15.65 -28.18
CA LEU A 108 -13.53 -15.03 -26.89
C LEU A 108 -12.25 -15.55 -26.24
N ASN A 109 -11.69 -16.67 -26.73
CA ASN A 109 -10.58 -17.37 -26.06
C ASN A 109 -9.37 -16.46 -25.77
N GLY A 110 -8.90 -15.72 -26.78
CA GLY A 110 -7.73 -14.84 -26.62
C GLY A 110 -7.93 -13.69 -25.63
N VAL A 111 -9.15 -13.13 -25.51
CA VAL A 111 -9.43 -12.08 -24.51
C VAL A 111 -9.68 -12.66 -23.12
N HIS A 112 -10.20 -13.88 -23.04
CA HIS A 112 -10.46 -14.60 -21.81
C HIS A 112 -9.14 -14.98 -21.10
N GLU A 113 -8.19 -15.56 -21.84
CA GLU A 113 -6.86 -15.88 -21.30
C GLU A 113 -6.08 -14.62 -20.91
N LEU A 114 -6.10 -13.56 -21.74
CA LEU A 114 -5.49 -12.28 -21.37
C LEU A 114 -6.09 -11.68 -20.09
N LEU A 115 -7.41 -11.81 -19.89
CA LEU A 115 -8.06 -11.33 -18.66
C LEU A 115 -7.59 -12.13 -17.43
N LYS A 116 -7.52 -13.47 -17.54
CA LYS A 116 -7.00 -14.35 -16.48
C LYS A 116 -5.55 -13.98 -16.12
N GLU A 117 -4.68 -13.84 -17.12
CA GLU A 117 -3.28 -13.44 -16.95
C GLU A 117 -3.17 -12.10 -16.21
N ARG A 118 -3.89 -11.07 -16.66
CA ARG A 118 -3.79 -9.72 -16.09
C ARG A 118 -4.36 -9.62 -14.67
N ILE A 119 -5.42 -10.38 -14.36
CA ILE A 119 -5.94 -10.49 -12.98
C ILE A 119 -4.94 -11.21 -12.07
N GLY A 120 -4.29 -12.28 -12.54
CA GLY A 120 -3.23 -12.97 -11.79
C GLY A 120 -2.01 -12.08 -11.54
N VAL A 121 -1.56 -11.34 -12.55
CA VAL A 121 -0.47 -10.34 -12.43
C VAL A 121 -0.83 -9.25 -11.40
N ALA A 122 -2.03 -8.68 -11.48
CA ALA A 122 -2.49 -7.66 -10.54
C ALA A 122 -2.54 -8.19 -9.09
N ALA A 123 -3.04 -9.42 -8.88
CA ALA A 123 -3.06 -10.05 -7.57
C ALA A 123 -1.64 -10.28 -7.00
N ALA A 124 -0.73 -10.81 -7.81
CA ALA A 124 0.66 -11.05 -7.42
C ALA A 124 1.42 -9.76 -7.11
N GLN A 125 1.21 -8.70 -7.90
CA GLN A 125 1.80 -7.39 -7.65
C GLN A 125 1.32 -6.79 -6.32
N LEU A 126 0.00 -6.82 -6.05
CA LEU A 126 -0.54 -6.36 -4.77
C LEU A 126 0.09 -7.10 -3.59
N THR A 127 0.10 -8.43 -3.60
CA THR A 127 0.69 -9.25 -2.52
C THR A 127 2.19 -8.99 -2.32
N SER A 128 2.96 -8.86 -3.40
CA SER A 128 4.42 -8.64 -3.32
C SER A 128 4.80 -7.22 -2.88
N SER A 129 3.93 -6.23 -3.12
CA SER A 129 4.19 -4.82 -2.81
C SER A 129 3.62 -4.36 -1.47
N THR A 130 2.81 -5.17 -0.77
CA THR A 130 2.13 -4.81 0.49
C THR A 130 3.04 -4.11 1.50
N ARG A 131 4.18 -4.71 1.88
CA ARG A 131 5.08 -4.12 2.90
C ARG A 131 5.67 -2.78 2.47
N LYS A 132 6.24 -2.70 1.25
CA LYS A 132 6.77 -1.43 0.71
C LYS A 132 5.69 -0.36 0.66
N THR A 133 4.46 -0.74 0.30
CA THR A 133 3.33 0.17 0.21
C THR A 133 2.88 0.67 1.59
N GLU A 134 2.97 -0.18 2.62
CA GLU A 134 2.76 0.22 4.01
C GLU A 134 3.83 1.24 4.45
N ASP A 135 5.11 0.96 4.20
CA ASP A 135 6.22 1.86 4.51
C ASP A 135 6.09 3.22 3.78
N ASP A 136 5.81 3.19 2.48
CA ASP A 136 5.55 4.37 1.66
C ASP A 136 4.28 5.13 2.13
N ALA A 137 3.27 4.44 2.67
CA ALA A 137 2.08 5.07 3.25
C ALA A 137 2.32 5.72 4.61
N ARG A 138 3.22 5.14 5.44
CA ARG A 138 3.67 5.73 6.71
C ARG A 138 4.40 7.06 6.50
N CYS A 139 5.19 7.20 5.43
CA CYS A 139 5.94 8.43 5.15
C CYS A 139 5.25 9.40 4.16
N GLY A 140 4.84 8.89 3.00
CA GLY A 140 4.23 9.66 1.92
C GLY A 140 2.78 10.04 2.18
N GLY A 141 2.11 9.34 3.10
CA GLY A 141 0.73 9.56 3.46
C GLY A 141 -0.21 8.64 2.69
N VAL A 142 -1.03 7.93 3.46
CA VAL A 142 -1.97 6.88 3.04
C VAL A 142 -2.82 7.25 1.81
N ALA A 143 -3.28 8.50 1.72
CA ALA A 143 -4.12 8.95 0.60
C ALA A 143 -3.37 8.89 -0.74
N TYR A 144 -2.13 9.38 -0.79
CA TYR A 144 -1.33 9.36 -2.01
C TYR A 144 -0.95 7.93 -2.41
N THR A 145 -0.48 7.15 -1.44
CA THR A 145 -0.02 5.78 -1.68
C THR A 145 -1.17 4.88 -2.12
N SER A 146 -2.36 5.04 -1.54
CA SER A 146 -3.57 4.36 -2.02
C SER A 146 -3.93 4.73 -3.47
N GLN A 147 -3.79 6.01 -3.86
CA GLN A 147 -4.00 6.40 -5.26
C GLN A 147 -2.97 5.76 -6.21
N GLN A 148 -1.72 5.56 -5.77
CA GLN A 148 -0.73 4.82 -6.57
C GLN A 148 -1.13 3.35 -6.75
N VAL A 149 -1.56 2.67 -5.67
CA VAL A 149 -2.10 1.29 -5.76
C VAL A 149 -3.27 1.20 -6.75
N GLN A 150 -4.20 2.16 -6.71
CA GLN A 150 -5.34 2.21 -7.63
C GLN A 150 -4.89 2.44 -9.08
N ARG A 151 -3.90 3.30 -9.34
CA ARG A 151 -3.31 3.51 -10.68
C ARG A 151 -2.60 2.26 -11.19
N GLN A 152 -1.87 1.55 -10.33
CA GLN A 152 -1.18 0.31 -10.69
C GLN A 152 -2.18 -0.77 -11.09
N LEU A 153 -3.19 -1.02 -10.25
CA LEU A 153 -4.27 -1.98 -10.54
C LEU A 153 -4.99 -1.69 -11.88
N ARG A 154 -5.26 -0.41 -12.20
CA ARG A 154 -5.81 -0.01 -13.50
C ARG A 154 -4.84 -0.31 -14.64
N THR A 155 -3.54 -0.09 -14.42
CA THR A 155 -2.48 -0.29 -15.41
C THR A 155 -2.29 -1.76 -15.76
N ASP A 156 -2.27 -2.64 -14.75
CA ASP A 156 -2.16 -4.09 -14.94
C ASP A 156 -3.35 -4.64 -15.75
N LEU A 157 -4.56 -4.19 -15.44
CA LEU A 157 -5.79 -4.65 -16.12
C LEU A 157 -6.04 -3.94 -17.47
N LYS A 158 -5.30 -2.87 -17.79
CA LYS A 158 -5.54 -1.98 -18.95
C LYS A 158 -5.62 -2.73 -20.28
N SER A 159 -4.68 -3.66 -20.53
CA SER A 159 -4.62 -4.39 -21.80
C SER A 159 -5.84 -5.29 -22.01
N ALA A 160 -6.26 -6.02 -20.98
CA ALA A 160 -7.45 -6.86 -21.01
C ALA A 160 -8.73 -6.02 -21.21
N ILE A 161 -8.86 -4.90 -20.47
CA ILE A 161 -10.00 -3.98 -20.60
C ILE A 161 -10.12 -3.45 -22.05
N VAL A 162 -9.01 -3.03 -22.67
CA VAL A 162 -9.02 -2.52 -24.06
C VAL A 162 -9.42 -3.61 -25.06
N GLN A 163 -8.97 -4.86 -24.90
CA GLN A 163 -9.37 -5.95 -25.81
C GLN A 163 -10.84 -6.35 -25.62
N LEU A 164 -11.36 -6.33 -24.39
CA LEU A 164 -12.78 -6.53 -24.11
C LEU A 164 -13.64 -5.46 -24.80
N GLN A 165 -13.24 -4.18 -24.70
CA GLN A 165 -13.94 -3.06 -25.34
C GLN A 165 -14.02 -3.20 -26.87
N ARG A 166 -12.96 -3.69 -27.53
CA ARG A 166 -12.97 -3.99 -28.98
C ARG A 166 -14.01 -5.04 -29.38
N LEU A 167 -14.34 -5.95 -28.47
CA LEU A 167 -15.39 -6.96 -28.63
C LEU A 167 -16.76 -6.49 -28.12
N LYS A 168 -16.91 -5.19 -27.82
CA LYS A 168 -18.10 -4.56 -27.21
C LYS A 168 -18.46 -5.14 -25.83
N LEU A 169 -17.47 -5.69 -25.12
CA LEU A 169 -17.60 -6.15 -23.74
C LEU A 169 -17.10 -5.08 -22.76
N SER A 170 -17.66 -5.08 -21.56
CA SER A 170 -17.31 -4.16 -20.47
C SER A 170 -16.94 -4.92 -19.20
N PHE A 171 -15.86 -4.45 -18.58
CA PHE A 171 -15.24 -4.94 -17.35
C PHE A 171 -14.44 -3.78 -16.73
N GLY A 172 -14.19 -3.83 -15.42
CA GLY A 172 -13.38 -2.85 -14.70
C GLY A 172 -14.08 -1.51 -14.43
N LYS A 173 -15.40 -1.41 -14.66
CA LYS A 173 -16.16 -0.16 -14.44
C LYS A 173 -16.24 0.24 -12.96
N THR A 174 -16.03 -0.72 -12.06
CA THR A 174 -16.10 -0.55 -10.61
C THR A 174 -14.73 -0.29 -9.97
N LEU A 175 -13.65 -0.34 -10.76
CA LEU A 175 -12.31 0.05 -10.33
C LEU A 175 -12.28 1.58 -10.12
N PRO A 176 -11.84 2.06 -8.95
CA PRO A 176 -11.60 3.47 -8.71
C PRO A 176 -10.74 4.11 -9.80
N ASP A 177 -11.01 5.38 -10.11
CA ASP A 177 -10.10 6.22 -10.87
C ASP A 177 -9.66 7.39 -9.97
N PRO A 178 -8.42 7.39 -9.47
CA PRO A 178 -7.89 8.47 -8.66
C PRO A 178 -7.47 9.69 -9.49
N GLY A 179 -7.63 9.65 -10.82
CA GLY A 179 -7.10 10.65 -11.73
C GLY A 179 -5.61 10.49 -12.01
N PRO A 180 -5.02 11.42 -12.79
CA PRO A 180 -3.59 11.40 -13.10
C PRO A 180 -2.74 11.46 -11.83
N ALA A 181 -1.52 10.92 -11.92
CA ALA A 181 -0.52 11.18 -10.88
C ALA A 181 -0.16 12.69 -10.91
N PRO A 182 0.14 13.31 -9.75
CA PRO A 182 0.75 14.64 -9.73
C PRO A 182 2.07 14.64 -10.51
N GLU A 183 2.36 15.74 -11.21
CA GLU A 183 3.64 15.92 -11.89
C GLU A 183 4.81 15.87 -10.89
N PRO A 184 5.91 15.16 -11.21
CA PRO A 184 7.05 15.03 -10.31
C PRO A 184 7.82 16.36 -10.21
N VAL A 185 7.79 16.99 -9.03
CA VAL A 185 8.54 18.22 -8.75
C VAL A 185 9.83 17.88 -8.01
N ARG A 186 10.97 18.18 -8.62
CA ARG A 186 12.29 18.02 -8.00
C ARG A 186 12.94 19.38 -7.74
N PRO A 187 13.10 19.82 -6.48
CA PRO A 187 13.80 21.06 -6.16
C PRO A 187 15.25 21.04 -6.65
N ARG A 188 15.83 22.23 -6.84
CA ARG A 188 17.22 22.41 -7.21
C ARG A 188 18.11 22.13 -5.99
N ASN A 189 19.34 21.71 -6.25
CA ASN A 189 20.32 21.50 -5.19
C ASN A 189 20.61 22.82 -4.44
N GLY A 190 20.36 22.83 -3.13
CA GLY A 190 20.52 23.98 -2.26
C GLY A 190 19.27 24.83 -2.05
N ASP A 191 18.13 24.46 -2.63
CA ASP A 191 16.86 25.17 -2.42
C ASP A 191 16.48 25.18 -0.94
N ILE A 192 16.21 26.38 -0.40
CA ILE A 192 15.77 26.58 0.98
C ILE A 192 14.26 26.43 1.05
N LEU A 193 13.81 25.27 1.53
CA LEU A 193 12.40 24.88 1.63
C LEU A 193 11.68 25.56 2.80
N VAL A 194 12.42 25.83 3.87
CA VAL A 194 11.95 26.53 5.08
C VAL A 194 13.06 27.43 5.59
N ARG A 195 12.71 28.64 6.04
CA ARG A 195 13.57 29.49 6.87
C ARG A 195 12.72 30.27 7.85
N ARG A 196 12.83 29.95 9.14
CA ARG A 196 12.15 30.65 10.25
C ARG A 196 13.06 31.68 10.92
N ALA A 197 14.34 31.35 11.07
CA ALA A 197 15.36 32.25 11.63
C ALA A 197 16.36 32.70 10.55
N ALA A 198 16.71 33.98 10.57
CA ALA A 198 17.77 34.58 9.75
C ALA A 198 18.98 35.02 10.60
N GLU A 199 18.93 34.78 11.90
CA GLU A 199 19.84 35.34 12.89
C GLU A 199 20.97 34.36 13.21
N GLY A 200 22.19 34.76 12.85
CA GLY A 200 23.39 33.95 13.07
C GLY A 200 24.43 34.18 11.98
N THR A 201 25.70 34.09 12.37
CA THR A 201 26.86 34.20 11.48
C THR A 201 27.38 32.83 11.02
N GLY A 202 26.81 31.74 11.55
CA GLY A 202 27.22 30.38 11.25
C GLY A 202 26.90 29.95 9.82
N GLN A 203 27.71 29.03 9.31
CA GLN A 203 27.47 28.32 8.07
C GLN A 203 27.82 26.84 8.23
N VAL A 204 27.13 25.97 7.50
CA VAL A 204 27.42 24.53 7.41
C VAL A 204 27.47 24.10 5.95
N LYS A 205 28.51 23.36 5.58
CA LYS A 205 28.65 22.75 4.26
C LYS A 205 28.17 21.30 4.36
N ILE A 206 27.15 20.95 3.59
CA ILE A 206 26.50 19.64 3.66
C ILE A 206 26.67 18.94 2.31
N THR A 207 27.24 17.74 2.34
CA THR A 207 27.41 16.87 1.18
C THR A 207 26.47 15.68 1.30
N ASN A 208 25.54 15.54 0.35
CA ASN A 208 24.74 14.34 0.20
C ASN A 208 25.56 13.28 -0.55
N GLY A 209 26.26 12.42 0.20
CA GLY A 209 27.03 11.30 -0.36
C GLY A 209 26.21 10.04 -0.66
N THR A 210 24.87 10.13 -0.72
CA THR A 210 23.97 9.00 -1.01
C THR A 210 23.47 9.01 -2.46
N THR A 211 22.85 7.90 -2.86
CA THR A 211 22.15 7.72 -4.15
C THR A 211 20.79 8.42 -4.22
N HIS A 212 20.22 8.82 -3.08
CA HIS A 212 18.89 9.43 -2.98
C HIS A 212 19.00 10.94 -2.79
N ASP A 213 17.94 11.66 -3.14
CA ASP A 213 17.83 13.07 -2.75
C ASP A 213 17.49 13.16 -1.26
N VAL A 214 17.87 14.27 -0.62
CA VAL A 214 17.63 14.49 0.82
C VAL A 214 17.11 15.90 1.10
N ALA A 215 16.28 16.01 2.13
CA ALA A 215 15.94 17.26 2.77
C ALA A 215 16.54 17.27 4.18
N VAL A 216 17.38 18.25 4.47
CA VAL A 216 18.05 18.41 5.76
C VAL A 216 17.38 19.50 6.57
N SER A 217 16.86 19.13 7.73
CA SER A 217 16.34 20.01 8.77
C SER A 217 17.47 20.41 9.72
N ILE A 218 17.76 21.71 9.76
CA ILE A 218 18.63 22.34 10.76
C ILE A 218 17.72 22.85 11.88
N VAL A 219 17.82 22.23 13.05
CA VAL A 219 16.85 22.35 14.15
C VAL A 219 17.56 22.97 15.34
N GLY A 220 16.99 24.03 15.92
CA GLY A 220 17.56 24.66 17.11
C GLY A 220 17.55 23.70 18.29
N ASP A 221 18.48 23.89 19.23
CA ASP A 221 18.49 23.07 20.44
C ASP A 221 17.15 23.17 21.21
N GLY A 222 16.66 22.03 21.69
CA GLY A 222 15.33 21.91 22.31
C GLY A 222 14.11 22.06 21.37
N GLN A 223 14.29 22.22 20.05
CA GLN A 223 13.17 22.35 19.09
C GLN A 223 12.84 21.01 18.38
N PRO A 224 11.59 20.78 17.95
CA PRO A 224 11.20 19.56 17.24
C PRO A 224 11.62 19.59 15.75
N PRO A 225 11.90 18.44 15.12
CA PRO A 225 12.43 18.39 13.75
C PRO A 225 11.41 18.75 12.64
N GLY A 226 10.11 18.77 12.95
CA GLY A 226 9.06 19.35 12.10
C GLY A 226 9.07 20.89 12.09
N GLU A 227 9.76 21.53 13.04
CA GLU A 227 9.91 22.98 13.13
C GLU A 227 11.37 23.46 12.97
N PRO A 228 12.06 23.11 11.87
CA PRO A 228 13.45 23.52 11.69
C PRO A 228 13.59 25.04 11.54
N GLN A 229 14.74 25.56 12.00
CA GLN A 229 15.18 26.92 11.70
C GLN A 229 15.37 27.10 10.19
N VAL A 230 15.98 26.10 9.54
CA VAL A 230 16.19 26.03 8.09
C VAL A 230 15.97 24.60 7.60
N MET A 231 15.24 24.42 6.52
CA MET A 231 15.21 23.16 5.76
C MET A 231 15.80 23.41 4.38
N VAL A 232 16.76 22.57 3.96
CA VAL A 232 17.42 22.66 2.65
C VAL A 232 17.26 21.36 1.88
N TYR A 233 17.02 21.44 0.57
CA TYR A 233 17.03 20.30 -0.34
C TYR A 233 18.43 20.10 -0.93
N ILE A 234 18.92 18.86 -0.96
CA ILE A 234 20.24 18.50 -1.48
C ILE A 234 20.10 17.29 -2.39
N GLN A 235 20.45 17.46 -3.67
CA GLN A 235 20.34 16.38 -4.64
C GLN A 235 21.40 15.29 -4.38
N SER A 236 21.12 14.05 -4.81
CA SER A 236 22.05 12.92 -4.72
C SER A 236 23.44 13.27 -5.26
N THR A 237 24.48 12.84 -4.54
CA THR A 237 25.91 13.16 -4.81
C THR A 237 26.29 14.66 -4.79
N LYS A 238 25.38 15.58 -4.45
CA LYS A 238 25.66 17.03 -4.47
C LYS A 238 26.02 17.59 -3.10
N THR A 239 26.60 18.80 -3.13
CA THR A 239 26.96 19.58 -1.94
C THR A 239 26.25 20.93 -1.98
N THR A 240 25.89 21.46 -0.82
CA THR A 240 25.45 22.84 -0.64
C THR A 240 26.06 23.46 0.62
N THR A 241 26.00 24.78 0.74
CA THR A 241 26.41 25.50 1.96
C THR A 241 25.25 26.34 2.46
N VAL A 242 24.70 25.98 3.61
CA VAL A 242 23.65 26.76 4.28
C VAL A 242 24.31 27.81 5.15
N LYS A 243 23.98 29.08 4.92
CA LYS A 243 24.44 30.24 5.70
C LYS A 243 23.33 30.78 6.60
N ARG A 244 23.74 31.62 7.56
CA ARG A 244 22.86 32.24 8.58
C ARG A 244 22.18 31.20 9.44
N ILE A 245 22.99 30.52 10.25
CA ILE A 245 22.58 29.57 11.29
C ILE A 245 23.04 30.14 12.64
N GLY A 246 22.15 30.11 13.63
CA GLY A 246 22.36 30.70 14.95
C GLY A 246 22.28 29.68 16.07
N GLY A 247 23.01 29.96 17.15
CA GLY A 247 22.98 29.16 18.37
C GLY A 247 23.57 27.74 18.22
N THR A 248 23.08 26.87 19.09
CA THR A 248 23.34 25.44 19.11
C THR A 248 22.23 24.73 18.30
N TYR A 249 22.60 23.74 17.48
CA TYR A 249 21.65 23.07 16.59
C TYR A 249 21.94 21.58 16.39
N HIS A 250 20.89 20.85 16.03
CA HIS A 250 20.91 19.44 15.61
C HIS A 250 20.64 19.35 14.11
N LEU A 251 21.19 18.33 13.46
CA LEU A 251 20.91 18.02 12.05
C LEU A 251 20.06 16.75 11.96
N TYR A 252 18.90 16.89 11.33
CA TYR A 252 18.04 15.79 10.93
C TYR A 252 17.98 15.76 9.40
N PHE A 253 17.92 14.58 8.80
CA PHE A 253 17.69 14.46 7.37
C PHE A 253 16.65 13.39 7.06
N LYS A 254 15.85 13.67 6.05
CA LYS A 254 14.98 12.69 5.39
C LYS A 254 15.46 12.47 3.96
N SER A 255 15.56 11.22 3.54
CA SER A 255 15.84 10.80 2.16
C SER A 255 14.62 10.09 1.58
N GLY A 256 14.52 10.05 0.24
CA GLY A 256 13.53 9.21 -0.43
C GLY A 256 13.40 9.51 -1.91
N SER A 257 12.27 9.12 -2.49
CA SER A 257 11.86 9.38 -3.86
C SER A 257 10.53 10.15 -3.90
N ASP A 258 10.18 10.71 -5.07
CA ASP A 258 8.93 11.46 -5.32
C ASP A 258 8.64 12.57 -4.29
N TRP A 259 9.26 13.73 -4.49
CA TRP A 259 9.18 14.86 -3.55
C TRP A 259 7.85 15.61 -3.64
N ASP A 260 7.17 15.74 -2.50
CA ASP A 260 6.01 16.60 -2.32
C ASP A 260 6.45 18.02 -1.95
N GLN A 261 6.28 18.97 -2.87
CA GLN A 261 6.61 20.37 -2.63
C GLN A 261 5.67 21.06 -1.63
N SER A 262 4.42 20.60 -1.51
CA SER A 262 3.41 21.20 -0.62
C SER A 262 3.57 20.73 0.83
N GLU A 263 3.78 19.42 1.02
CA GLU A 263 3.99 18.81 2.34
C GLU A 263 5.48 18.76 2.75
N ARG A 264 6.40 19.14 1.86
CA ARG A 264 7.86 19.18 2.07
C ARG A 264 8.43 17.85 2.56
N LYS A 265 8.05 16.75 1.91
CA LYS A 265 8.45 15.38 2.27
C LYS A 265 8.62 14.50 1.02
N PHE A 266 9.29 13.37 1.18
CA PHE A 266 9.33 12.32 0.16
C PHE A 266 8.08 11.44 0.28
N ARG A 267 7.58 10.94 -0.85
CA ARG A 267 6.37 10.11 -0.89
C ARG A 267 6.65 8.60 -0.91
N ALA A 268 7.88 8.19 -1.19
CA ALA A 268 8.30 6.80 -1.18
C ALA A 268 9.78 6.63 -0.79
N ASP A 269 10.17 5.39 -0.47
CA ASP A 269 11.55 4.96 -0.14
C ASP A 269 12.18 5.77 1.01
N CYS A 270 11.34 6.14 1.99
CA CYS A 270 11.72 7.13 2.98
C CYS A 270 12.68 6.59 4.05
N SER A 271 13.69 7.37 4.41
CA SER A 271 14.52 7.13 5.61
C SER A 271 14.68 8.44 6.38
N PHE A 272 14.55 8.38 7.71
CA PHE A 272 14.65 9.54 8.61
C PHE A 272 15.76 9.30 9.62
N LYS A 273 16.72 10.22 9.71
CA LYS A 273 17.90 10.09 10.55
C LYS A 273 18.26 11.41 11.23
N LYS A 274 18.87 11.31 12.41
CA LYS A 274 19.47 12.42 13.15
C LYS A 274 20.97 12.17 13.24
N PHE A 275 21.79 13.23 13.17
CA PHE A 275 23.17 13.17 13.64
C PHE A 275 23.21 13.19 15.17
N ASP A 276 24.00 12.30 15.75
CA ASP A 276 24.07 12.15 17.21
C ASP A 276 24.86 13.31 17.85
N GLN A 277 25.76 13.94 17.08
CA GLN A 277 26.51 15.12 17.49
C GLN A 277 25.71 16.43 17.39
N THR A 278 25.96 17.33 18.34
CA THR A 278 25.40 18.69 18.38
C THR A 278 26.38 19.69 17.77
N PHE A 279 25.88 20.70 17.07
CA PHE A 279 26.69 21.69 16.35
C PHE A 279 26.52 23.10 16.94
N GLY A 280 27.51 23.99 16.77
CA GLY A 280 27.54 25.32 17.40
C GLY A 280 28.26 26.43 16.62
N ARG A 281 28.14 27.66 17.13
CA ARG A 281 28.32 28.95 16.41
C ARG A 281 29.68 29.20 15.72
N ASN A 282 30.78 28.60 16.18
CA ASN A 282 32.15 29.07 15.86
C ASN A 282 33.06 28.01 15.19
N GLN A 283 32.50 26.97 14.57
CA GLN A 283 33.31 25.99 13.80
C GLN A 283 32.77 25.87 12.37
N GLY A 284 33.68 25.86 11.40
CA GLY A 284 33.37 25.71 9.98
C GLY A 284 33.00 24.26 9.64
N TRP A 285 31.82 23.82 10.07
CA TRP A 285 31.40 22.43 9.94
C TRP A 285 31.17 22.02 8.47
N GLN A 286 31.84 20.94 8.08
CA GLN A 286 31.49 20.16 6.90
C GLN A 286 30.89 18.81 7.36
N VAL A 287 29.71 18.47 6.84
CA VAL A 287 28.97 17.24 7.18
C VAL A 287 28.75 16.43 5.92
N ASN A 288 29.15 15.16 5.94
CA ASN A 288 28.91 14.20 4.86
C ASN A 288 27.80 13.22 5.28
N LEU A 289 26.69 13.20 4.53
CA LEU A 289 25.48 12.42 4.83
C LEU A 289 25.61 10.93 4.46
N GLN A 290 26.76 10.31 4.74
CA GLN A 290 26.99 8.89 4.51
C GLN A 290 26.88 8.13 5.83
N PRO A 291 25.92 7.19 5.98
CA PRO A 291 26.05 6.11 6.96
C PRO A 291 27.39 5.42 6.71
N THR A 292 28.21 5.24 7.76
CA THR A 292 29.67 5.08 7.65
C THR A 292 30.09 3.90 6.74
N THR A 293 31.07 4.09 5.84
CA THR A 293 32.51 4.02 6.19
C THR A 293 33.34 5.24 5.75
N ARG A 294 32.71 6.25 5.13
CA ARG A 294 33.36 7.54 4.73
C ARG A 294 32.58 8.80 5.14
N GLY A 295 31.48 8.64 5.88
CA GLY A 295 30.83 9.74 6.61
C GLY A 295 31.66 10.15 7.83
N ASN A 296 31.49 11.38 8.31
CA ASN A 296 32.31 11.94 9.40
C ASN A 296 31.56 12.09 10.74
N ALA A 297 30.39 11.49 10.90
CA ALA A 297 29.62 11.49 12.14
C ALA A 297 28.58 10.36 12.15
N ASP A 298 28.25 9.86 13.35
CA ASP A 298 27.25 8.82 13.57
C ASP A 298 25.80 9.36 13.45
N THR A 299 24.88 8.45 13.13
CA THR A 299 23.47 8.77 12.93
C THR A 299 22.52 7.73 13.51
N THR A 300 21.58 8.17 14.35
CA THR A 300 20.45 7.37 14.82
C THR A 300 19.22 7.51 13.90
N GLN A 301 18.46 6.44 13.72
CA GLN A 301 17.16 6.47 13.01
C GLN A 301 16.08 7.11 13.89
N VAL A 302 15.20 7.92 13.29
CA VAL A 302 14.12 8.61 13.99
C VAL A 302 12.76 8.39 13.31
N GLU A 303 11.69 8.78 13.97
CA GLU A 303 10.34 8.80 13.40
C GLU A 303 10.19 9.86 12.28
N ALA A 304 9.12 9.73 11.50
CA ALA A 304 8.83 10.65 10.39
C ALA A 304 8.44 12.06 10.89
N TYR A 305 8.87 13.10 10.17
CA TYR A 305 8.64 14.53 10.45
C TYR A 305 8.65 15.37 9.17
#